data_AF-A0A1Y2BAN9-F1
#
_entry.id   AF-A0A1Y2BAN9-F1
#
_cell.length_a   1.000
_cell.length_b   1.000
_cell.length_c   1.000
_cell.angle_alpha   90.00
_cell.angle_beta   90.00
_cell.angle_gamma   90.00
#
_symmetry.space_group_name_H-M   'P 1'
#
loop_
_entity.id
_entity.type
_entity.pdbx_description
1 polymer ?
#
loop_
_entity_poly.entity_id
_entity_poly.type
_entity_poly.pdbx_seq_one_letter_code
_entity_poly.pdbx_strand_id
1 'polypeptide(L)' 'MLLPSCKSVLKPFTVLQECTEAYMTCFFEDANLLAIHAKRVTLMRQDIQLLRRLQHEM' A
#
# COMPACT_ATOMS: atom_id res chain seq x y z
N MET A 1 5.75 -10.51 -4.54
CA MET A 1 5.77 -9.15 -5.11
C MET A 1 6.78 -9.10 -6.25
N LEU A 2 6.35 -9.43 -7.47
CA LEU A 2 7.07 -9.00 -8.67
C LEU A 2 6.49 -7.61 -8.99
N LEU A 3 7.26 -6.55 -8.76
CA LEU A 3 6.87 -5.21 -9.22
C LEU A 3 6.71 -5.28 -10.74
N PRO A 4 5.50 -5.04 -11.29
CA PRO A 4 5.29 -5.11 -12.72
C PRO A 4 6.00 -3.91 -13.34
N SER A 5 7.10 -4.15 -14.05
CA SER A 5 7.80 -3.19 -14.92
C SER A 5 8.19 -1.86 -14.26
N CYS A 6 9.31 -1.83 -13.53
CA CYS A 6 10.10 -0.59 -13.41
C CYS A 6 10.58 -0.20 -14.82
N LYS A 7 9.80 0.64 -15.52
CA LYS A 7 10.14 1.14 -16.87
C LYS A 7 11.29 2.16 -16.83
N SER A 8 11.71 2.60 -15.65
CA SER A 8 12.66 3.70 -15.45
C SER A 8 14.08 3.24 -15.07
N VAL A 9 14.75 2.43 -15.89
CA VAL A 9 16.12 1.92 -15.63
C VAL A 9 17.19 3.04 -15.55
N LEU A 10 16.86 4.29 -15.87
CA LEU A 10 17.83 5.36 -16.14
C LEU A 10 17.95 6.44 -15.05
N LYS A 11 17.04 6.54 -14.07
CA LYS A 11 17.09 7.59 -13.04
C LYS A 11 16.76 7.06 -11.64
N PRO A 12 17.70 7.10 -10.68
CA PRO A 12 17.49 6.53 -9.35
C PRO A 12 16.35 7.19 -8.57
N PHE A 13 16.12 8.49 -8.79
CA PHE A 13 15.01 9.21 -8.18
C PHE A 13 13.63 8.72 -8.64
N THR A 14 13.46 8.48 -9.95
CA THR A 14 12.18 8.03 -10.51
C THR A 14 11.86 6.61 -10.09
N VAL A 15 12.88 5.74 -9.99
CA VAL A 15 12.71 4.38 -9.48
C VAL A 15 12.20 4.40 -8.04
N LEU A 16 12.78 5.24 -7.18
CA LEU A 16 12.33 5.34 -5.78
C LEU A 16 10.90 5.87 -5.68
N GLN A 17 10.54 6.87 -6.49
CA GLN A 17 9.18 7.39 -6.54
C GLN A 17 8.20 6.32 -7.01
N GLU A 18 8.44 5.65 -8.16
CA GLU A 18 7.58 4.60 -8.70
C GLU A 18 7.38 3.46 -7.70
N CYS A 19 8.47 3.01 -7.05
CA CYS A 19 8.39 1.98 -6.01
C CYS A 19 7.56 2.44 -4.81
N THR A 20 7.72 3.70 -4.39
CA THR A 20 6.98 4.25 -3.25
C THR A 20 5.49 4.40 -3.59
N GLU A 21 5.15 4.86 -4.80
CA GLU A 21 3.77 4.98 -5.26
C GLU A 21 3.10 3.61 -5.39
N ALA A 22 3.80 2.63 -5.97
CA ALA A 22 3.31 1.26 -6.06
C ALA A 22 3.05 0.68 -4.66
N TYR A 23 3.99 0.86 -3.73
CA TYR A 23 3.81 0.43 -2.34
C TYR A 23 2.62 1.11 -1.67
N MET A 24 2.49 2.43 -1.80
CA MET A 24 1.38 3.18 -1.19
C MET A 24 0.04 2.76 -1.78
N THR A 25 -0.03 2.50 -3.09
CA THR A 25 -1.25 2.06 -3.76
C THR A 25 -1.73 0.72 -3.21
N CYS A 26 -0.87 -0.30 -3.18
CA CYS A 26 -1.19 -1.61 -2.60
C CYS A 26 -1.54 -1.50 -1.11
N PHE A 27 -0.81 -0.68 -0.35
CA PHE A 27 -1.08 -0.49 1.08
C PHE A 27 -2.46 0.12 1.34
N PHE A 28 -2.87 1.11 0.55
CA PHE A 28 -4.19 1.73 0.70
C PHE A 28 -5.32 0.87 0.15
N GLU A 29 -5.08 0.00 -0.83
CA GLU A 29 -6.03 -1.02 -1.27
C GLU A 29 -6.37 -1.97 -0.11
N ASP A 30 -5.36 -2.49 0.61
CA ASP A 30 -5.57 -3.35 1.77
C ASP A 30 -6.26 -2.61 2.93
N ALA A 31 -5.88 -1.35 3.18
CA ALA A 31 -6.54 -0.52 4.19
C ALA A 31 -8.02 -0.27 3.85
N ASN A 32 -8.35 -0.13 2.57
CA ASN A 32 -9.71 0.05 2.09
C ASN A 32 -10.56 -1.21 2.31
N LEU A 33 -9.99 -2.40 2.10
CA LEU A 33 -10.65 -3.67 2.42
C LEU A 33 -11.00 -3.76 3.91
N LEU A 34 -10.14 -3.29 4.81
CA LEU A 34 -10.42 -3.24 6.25
C LEU A 34 -11.52 -2.24 6.60
N ALA A 35 -11.55 -1.07 5.95
CA ALA A 35 -12.64 -0.12 6.14
C ALA A 35 -13.99 -0.70 5.70
N ILE A 36 -14.04 -1.37 4.53
CA ILE A 36 -15.23 -2.06 4.02
C ILE A 36 -15.64 -3.20 4.96
N HIS A 37 -14.68 -3.96 5.50
CA HIS A 37 -14.93 -5.00 6.49
C HIS A 37 -15.63 -4.43 7.75
N ALA A 38 -15.25 -3.22 8.16
CA ALA A 38 -15.89 -2.48 9.25
C ALA A 38 -17.17 -1.73 8.83
N LYS A 39 -17.72 -1.97 7.63
CA LYS A 39 -18.89 -1.29 7.04
C LYS A 39 -18.73 0.23 6.91
N ARG A 40 -17.50 0.71 6.72
CA ARG A 40 -17.16 2.12 6.49
C ARG A 40 -16.59 2.31 5.08
N VAL A 41 -16.80 3.51 4.52
CA VAL A 41 -16.21 3.92 3.23
C VAL A 41 -15.00 4.83 3.45
N THR A 42 -14.96 5.54 4.58
CA THR A 42 -13.86 6.43 4.96
C THR A 42 -12.75 5.65 5.67
N LEU A 43 -11.53 5.76 5.16
CA LEU A 43 -10.33 5.24 5.82
C LEU A 43 -10.09 5.95 7.16
N MET A 44 -9.82 5.18 8.20
CA MET A 44 -9.50 5.69 9.52
C MET A 44 -8.13 5.20 9.99
N ARG A 45 -7.56 5.92 10.96
CA ARG A 45 -6.25 5.56 11.57
C ARG A 45 -6.26 4.15 12.16
N GLN A 46 -7.42 3.68 12.61
CA GLN A 46 -7.61 2.32 13.13
C GLN A 46 -7.40 1.25 12.06
N ASP A 47 -7.84 1.47 10.82
CA ASP A 47 -7.68 0.52 9.71
C ASP A 47 -6.19 0.37 9.35
N ILE A 48 -5.46 1.48 9.35
CA ILE A 48 -4.01 1.50 9.11
C ILE A 48 -3.26 0.82 10.26
N GLN A 49 -3.65 1.08 11.51
CA GLN A 49 -3.05 0.42 12.68
C GLN A 49 -3.29 -1.09 12.66
N LEU A 50 -4.50 -1.52 12.29
CA LEU A 50 -4.84 -2.93 12.14
C LEU A 50 -4.06 -3.57 10.99
N LEU A 51 -3.99 -2.92 9.83
CA LEU A 51 -3.22 -3.39 8.69
C LEU A 51 -1.74 -3.58 9.05
N ARG A 52 -1.15 -2.61 9.77
CA ARG A 52 0.21 -2.72 10.27
C ARG A 52 0.38 -3.91 11.19
N ARG A 53 -0.58 -4.21 12.08
CA ARG A 53 -0.51 -5.40 12.93
C ARG A 53 -0.56 -6.68 12.10
N LEU A 54 -1.48 -6.77 11.16
CA LEU A 54 -1.61 -7.93 10.26
C LEU A 54 -0.36 -8.16 9.41
N GLN A 55 0.28 -7.10 8.93
CA GLN A 55 1.55 -7.19 8.17
C GLN A 55 2.74 -7.70 8.99
N HIS A 56 2.72 -7.60 10.32
CA HIS A 56 3.78 -8.15 11.16
C HIS A 56 3.50 -9.58 11.62
N GLU A 57 2.24 -10.03 11.53
CA GLU A 57 1.82 -11.38 11.92
C GLU A 57 1.88 -12.39 10.76
N MET A 58 1.80 -11.89 9.51
CA MET A 58 1.86 -12.67 8.26
C MET A 58 3.29 -12.73 7.71
#